data_AF-A0A914LCJ4-F1
#
_entry.id   AF-A0A914LCJ4-F1
#
_cell.length_a   1.000
_cell.length_b   1.000
_cell.length_c   1.000
_cell.angle_alpha   90.00
_cell.angle_beta   90.00
_cell.angle_gamma   90.00
#
_symmetry.space_group_name_H-M   'P 1'
#
loop_
_entity.id
_entity.type
_entity.pdbx_description
1 polymer ?
#
loop_
_entity_poly.entity_id
_entity_poly.type
_entity_poly.pdbx_seq_one_letter_code
_entity_poly.pdbx_strand_id
1 'polypeptide(L)' 'MNLSDEIDLEDFVSRPDKISCAEIASICQEAGMYAVRENRYMVLSKDFNKAYKQVVKKDSDTFDFYK' A
#
# COMPACT_ATOMS: atom_id res chain seq x y z
N MET A 1 1.59 4.00 14.04
CA MET A 1 2.39 3.03 13.26
C MET A 1 3.82 3.53 13.30
N ASN A 2 4.78 2.68 13.66
CA ASN A 2 6.20 3.02 13.55
C ASN A 2 6.70 2.59 12.18
N LEU A 3 7.29 3.54 11.46
CA LEU A 3 7.87 3.33 10.14
C LEU A 3 9.37 3.12 10.30
N SER A 4 9.96 2.29 9.45
CA SER A 4 11.40 2.26 9.28
C SER A 4 11.87 3.50 8.52
N ASP A 5 13.06 4.01 8.86
CA ASP A 5 13.69 5.15 8.17
C ASP A 5 14.01 4.85 6.70
N GLU A 6 13.97 3.57 6.29
CA GLU A 6 14.17 3.12 4.91
C GLU A 6 12.91 3.23 4.03
N ILE A 7 11.77 3.64 4.59
CA ILE A 7 10.52 3.77 3.82
C ILE A 7 10.49 5.12 3.12
N ASP A 8 10.47 5.07 1.78
CA ASP A 8 10.14 6.22 0.94
C ASP A 8 8.64 6.21 0.59
N LEU A 9 7.92 7.25 1.01
CA LEU A 9 6.50 7.42 0.72
C LEU A 9 6.26 8.11 -0.64
N GLU A 10 7.25 8.82 -1.16
CA GLU A 10 7.15 9.58 -2.40
C GLU A 10 7.04 8.63 -3.62
N ASP A 11 7.63 7.44 -3.50
CA ASP A 11 7.46 6.30 -4.41
C ASP A 11 6.01 5.80 -4.57
N PHE A 12 5.16 6.03 -3.56
CA PHE A 12 3.74 5.65 -3.61
C PHE A 12 2.85 6.79 -4.08
N VAL A 13 3.22 8.03 -3.78
CA VAL A 13 2.52 9.24 -4.22
C VAL A 13 2.71 9.51 -5.71
N SER A 14 3.89 9.19 -6.26
CA SER A 14 4.22 9.38 -7.68
C SER A 14 3.50 8.40 -8.62
N ARG A 15 2.78 7.40 -8.09
CA ARG A 15 2.07 6.41 -8.91
C ARG A 15 0.80 7.01 -9.53
N PRO A 16 0.49 6.74 -10.81
CA PRO A 16 -0.68 7.30 -11.49
C PRO A 16 -2.01 6.62 -11.08
N ASP A 17 -2.02 5.78 -10.05
CA ASP A 17 -3.19 5.06 -9.60
C ASP A 17 -4.18 6.02 -8.91
N LYS A 18 -5.45 5.96 -9.33
CA LYS A 18 -6.50 6.76 -8.70
C LYS A 18 -6.90 6.11 -7.39
N ILE A 19 -6.40 6.65 -6.30
CA ILE A 19 -6.71 6.21 -4.94
C ILE A 19 -7.45 7.30 -4.16
N SER A 20 -8.45 6.87 -3.40
CA SER A 20 -9.23 7.68 -2.47
C SER A 20 -8.54 7.74 -1.09
N CYS A 21 -8.91 8.73 -0.28
CA CYS A 21 -8.41 8.82 1.10
C CYS A 21 -8.77 7.59 1.96
N ALA A 22 -9.89 6.93 1.65
CA ALA A 22 -10.28 5.69 2.33
C ALA A 22 -9.33 4.53 2.00
N GLU A 23 -8.89 4.42 0.75
CA GLU A 23 -7.90 3.42 0.34
C GLU A 23 -6.54 3.70 0.94
N ILE A 24 -6.11 4.97 1.03
CA ILE A 24 -4.85 5.34 1.71
C ILE A 24 -4.89 4.89 3.18
N ALA A 25 -6.00 5.14 3.88
CA ALA A 25 -6.16 4.68 5.27
C ALA A 25 -6.13 3.15 5.37
N SER A 26 -6.79 2.45 4.45
CA SER A 26 -6.80 0.99 4.38
C SER A 26 -5.40 0.40 4.11
N ILE A 27 -4.60 1.03 3.23
CA ILE A 27 -3.21 0.64 2.95
C ILE A 27 -2.36 0.72 4.21
N CYS A 28 -2.44 1.85 4.94
CA CYS A 28 -1.72 2.00 6.21
C CYS A 28 -2.17 0.96 7.23
N GLN A 29 -3.47 0.66 7.32
CA GLN A 29 -3.98 -0.34 8.25
C GLN A 29 -3.46 -1.75 7.93
N GLU A 30 -3.48 -2.17 6.66
CA GLU A 30 -2.97 -3.48 6.25
C GLU A 30 -1.45 -3.57 6.36
N ALA A 31 -0.70 -2.53 6.02
CA ALA A 31 0.76 -2.51 6.20
C ALA A 31 1.15 -2.74 7.67
N GLY A 32 0.39 -2.15 8.61
CA GLY A 32 0.57 -2.39 10.03
C GLY A 32 0.24 -3.83 10.43
N MET A 33 -0.85 -4.38 9.90
CA MET A 33 -1.25 -5.75 10.18
C MET A 33 -0.24 -6.78 9.62
N TYR A 34 0.38 -6.50 8.48
CA TYR A 34 1.47 -7.32 7.94
C TYR A 34 2.68 -7.38 8.87
N ALA A 35 3.11 -6.24 9.40
CA ALA A 35 4.20 -6.20 10.36
C ALA A 35 3.86 -6.98 11.65
N VAL A 36 2.62 -6.83 12.17
CA VAL A 36 2.15 -7.57 13.36
C VAL A 36 2.13 -9.08 13.12
N ARG A 37 1.66 -9.55 11.95
CA ARG A 37 1.66 -10.98 11.59
C ARG A 37 3.06 -11.59 11.55
N GLU A 38 4.08 -10.79 11.27
CA GLU A 38 5.49 -11.20 11.28
C GLU A 38 6.18 -10.93 12.63
N ASN A 39 5.43 -10.59 13.69
CA ASN A 39 5.95 -10.25 15.03
C ASN A 39 6.94 -9.07 15.02
N ARG A 40 6.75 -8.10 14.12
CA ARG A 40 7.56 -6.88 14.02
C ARG A 40 6.79 -5.67 14.56
N TYR A 41 7.48 -4.81 15.29
CA TYR A 41 6.94 -3.54 15.82
C TYR A 41 7.16 -2.35 14.89
N MET A 42 7.89 -2.56 13.79
CA MET A 42 8.22 -1.56 12.79
C MET A 42 7.81 -2.06 11.41
N VAL A 43 7.17 -1.17 10.66
CA VAL A 43 6.74 -1.44 9.29
C VAL A 43 7.93 -1.25 8.35
N LEU A 44 8.06 -2.16 7.39
CA LEU A 44 9.10 -2.12 6.36
C LEU A 44 8.48 -1.79 5.00
N SER A 45 9.31 -1.35 4.05
CA SER A 45 8.87 -1.02 2.67
C SER A 45 8.20 -2.21 1.97
N LYS A 46 8.54 -3.45 2.37
CA LYS A 46 7.91 -4.69 1.87
C LYS A 46 6.44 -4.80 2.27
N ASP A 47 6.09 -4.38 3.48
CA ASP A 47 4.71 -4.42 3.99
C ASP A 47 3.82 -3.43 3.25
N PHE A 48 4.31 -2.20 3.05
CA PHE A 48 3.61 -1.18 2.27
C PHE A 48 3.37 -1.62 0.83
N ASN A 49 4.37 -2.23 0.19
CA ASN A 49 4.20 -2.76 -1.16
C ASN A 49 3.15 -3.89 -1.24
N LYS A 50 3.08 -4.74 -0.21
CA LYS A 50 2.11 -5.83 -0.13
C LYS A 50 0.69 -5.30 0.13
N ALA A 51 0.56 -4.36 1.07
CA ALA A 51 -0.70 -3.68 1.38
C ALA A 51 -1.24 -2.89 0.18
N TYR A 52 -0.38 -2.13 -0.49
CA TYR A 52 -0.74 -1.35 -1.68
C TYR A 52 -1.33 -2.25 -2.78
N LYS A 53 -0.67 -3.36 -3.11
CA LYS A 53 -1.17 -4.31 -4.11
C LYS A 53 -2.50 -4.97 -3.73
N GLN A 54 -2.76 -5.15 -2.43
CA GLN A 54 -3.99 -5.76 -1.96
C GLN A 54 -5.16 -4.80 -2.02
N VAL A 55 -4.96 -3.54 -1.62
CA VAL A 55 -6.03 -2.53 -1.54
C VAL A 55 -6.31 -1.90 -2.90
N VAL A 56 -5.27 -1.53 -3.65
CA VAL A 56 -5.39 -0.83 -4.96
C VAL A 56 -5.69 -1.81 -6.10
N LYS A 57 -6.23 -3.00 -5.80
CA LYS A 57 -6.61 -3.96 -6.85
C LYS A 57 -7.60 -3.29 -7.81
N LYS A 58 -7.20 -3.16 -9.07
CA LYS A 58 -8.04 -2.61 -10.13
C LYS A 58 -9.20 -3.57 -10.41
N ASP A 59 -10.36 -3.33 -9.83
CA ASP A 59 -11.64 -3.84 -10.36
C ASP A 59 -12.07 -2.97 -11.56
N SER A 60 -11.19 -2.80 -12.55
CA SER A 60 -11.56 -2.18 -13.81
C SER A 60 -12.05 -3.28 -14.75
N ASP A 61 -13.36 -3.31 -15.00
CA ASP A 61 -13.99 -4.15 -16.03
C ASP A 61 -13.44 -3.89 -17.44
N THR A 62 -12.64 -2.83 -17.59
CA THR A 62 -11.90 -2.50 -18.80
C THR A 62 -10.43 -2.91 -18.65
N PHE A 63 -9.99 -3.82 -19.51
CA PHE A 63 -8.57 -4.16 -19.60
C PHE A 63 -7.77 -2.93 -20.05
N ASP A 64 -6.55 -2.78 -19.52
CA ASP A 64 -5.64 -1.69 -19.90
C ASP A 64 -5.40 -1.63 -21.43
N PHE A 65 -5.64 -2.73 -22.17
CA PHE A 65 -5.60 -2.80 -23.63
C PHE A 65 -6.68 -1.96 -24.34
N TYR A 66 -7.84 -1.73 -23.71
CA TYR A 66 -8.97 -1.00 -24.29
C TYR A 66 -9.03 0.48 -23.86
N LYS A 67 -7.98 0.96 -23.20
CA LYS A 67 -7.90 2.31 -22.63
C LYS A 67 -7.11 3.26 -23.52
#